data_AF-A0A2G9QDI0-F1
#
_entry.id   AF-A0A2G9QDI0-F1
#
_cell.length_a   1.000
_cell.length_b   1.000
_cell.length_c   1.000
_cell.angle_alpha   90.00
_cell.angle_beta   90.00
_cell.angle_gamma   90.00
#
_symmetry.space_group_name_H-M   'P 1'
#
loop_
_entity.id
_entity.type
_entity.pdbx_description
1 polymer ?
#
loop_
_entity_poly.entity_id
_entity_poly.type
_entity_poly.pdbx_seq_one_letter_code
_entity_poly.pdbx_strand_id
1 'polypeptide(L)'
;VDARNIDGSTPLCDASAAGSLECIKLLLEYGAKVNPPLFTASPLHEACMSGAKVNAAKLHETALHHAAKVKNKDLIEMLVEFGGNVYARDNRGKRPSDYSWPNSPTAKCFEYYESKLI
;
A
#
# COMPACT_ATOMS: atom_id res chain seq x y z
N VAL A 1 -14.02 8.34 -3.41
CA VAL A 1 -13.38 7.01 -3.34
C VAL A 1 -12.13 6.96 -2.45
N ASP A 2 -11.42 8.08 -2.21
CA ASP A 2 -10.19 8.10 -1.39
C ASP A 2 -10.40 8.47 0.10
N ALA A 3 -11.62 8.39 0.63
CA ALA A 3 -11.88 8.74 2.03
C ALA A 3 -11.06 7.84 2.96
N ARG A 4 -10.53 8.39 4.06
CA ARG A 4 -9.74 7.62 5.04
C ARG A 4 -10.60 7.22 6.23
N ASN A 5 -10.42 6.00 6.72
CA ASN A 5 -11.01 5.56 7.98
C ASN A 5 -10.24 6.14 9.19
N ILE A 6 -10.66 5.79 10.42
CA ILE A 6 -10.00 6.23 11.66
C ILE A 6 -8.53 5.80 11.78
N ASP A 7 -8.13 4.79 11.01
CA ASP A 7 -6.77 4.27 10.95
C ASP A 7 -5.94 4.93 9.84
N GLY A 8 -6.54 5.80 9.02
CA GLY A 8 -5.90 6.44 7.89
C GLY A 8 -5.89 5.62 6.61
N SER A 9 -6.45 4.40 6.61
CA SER A 9 -6.53 3.53 5.43
C SER A 9 -7.55 4.05 4.42
N THR A 10 -7.24 3.95 3.13
CA THR A 10 -8.21 4.17 2.05
C THR A 10 -8.94 2.85 1.72
N PRO A 11 -10.13 2.91 1.09
CA PRO A 11 -10.83 1.73 0.59
C PRO A 11 -9.95 0.84 -0.30
N LEU A 12 -9.03 1.44 -1.06
CA LEU A 12 -8.09 0.71 -1.92
C LEU A 12 -7.09 -0.12 -1.08
N CYS A 13 -6.58 0.42 0.03
CA CYS A 13 -5.71 -0.31 0.95
C CYS A 13 -6.46 -1.48 1.61
N ASP A 14 -7.69 -1.25 2.09
CA ASP A 14 -8.49 -2.31 2.73
C ASP A 14 -8.85 -3.43 1.74
N ALA A 15 -9.24 -3.09 0.51
CA ALA A 15 -9.50 -4.08 -0.54
C ALA A 15 -8.24 -4.87 -0.92
N SER A 16 -7.07 -4.21 -0.94
CA SER A 16 -5.78 -4.85 -1.20
C SER A 16 -5.37 -5.79 -0.07
N ALA A 17 -5.61 -5.41 1.19
CA ALA A 17 -5.38 -6.28 2.36
C ALA A 17 -6.31 -7.50 2.35
N ALA A 18 -7.54 -7.34 1.87
CA ALA A 18 -8.49 -8.43 1.67
C ALA A 18 -8.19 -9.28 0.41
N GLY A 19 -7.30 -8.82 -0.48
CA GLY A 19 -6.97 -9.50 -1.73
C GLY A 19 -8.09 -9.51 -2.78
N SER A 20 -9.07 -8.61 -2.67
CA SER A 20 -10.25 -8.58 -3.56
C SER A 20 -9.95 -7.81 -4.84
N LEU A 21 -9.60 -8.52 -5.92
CA LEU A 21 -9.27 -7.93 -7.21
C LEU A 21 -10.44 -7.15 -7.82
N GLU A 22 -11.68 -7.64 -7.67
CA GLU A 22 -12.88 -7.00 -8.20
C GLU A 22 -13.13 -5.64 -7.54
N CYS A 23 -13.04 -5.57 -6.21
CA CYS A 23 -13.16 -4.32 -5.46
C CYS A 23 -12.06 -3.34 -5.86
N ILE A 24 -10.84 -3.82 -6.06
CA ILE A 24 -9.69 -3.01 -6.46
C ILE A 24 -9.90 -2.42 -7.85
N LYS A 25 -10.27 -3.25 -8.84
CA LYS A 25 -10.60 -2.78 -10.20
C LYS A 25 -11.67 -1.69 -10.17
N LEU A 26 -12.78 -1.94 -9.46
CA LEU A 26 -13.86 -0.98 -9.36
C LEU A 26 -13.40 0.34 -8.72
N LEU A 27 -12.62 0.29 -7.63
CA LEU A 27 -12.11 1.49 -6.98
C LEU A 27 -11.19 2.29 -7.92
N LEU A 28 -10.31 1.61 -8.65
CA LEU A 28 -9.39 2.23 -9.60
C LEU A 28 -10.13 2.86 -10.79
N GLU A 29 -11.14 2.18 -11.35
CA GLU A 29 -11.99 2.71 -12.43
C GLU A 29 -12.74 3.99 -12.01
N TYR A 30 -13.12 4.09 -10.73
CA TYR A 30 -13.75 5.29 -10.17
C TYR A 30 -12.74 6.35 -9.71
N GLY A 31 -11.47 6.23 -10.10
CA GLY A 31 -10.43 7.23 -9.87
C GLY A 31 -9.80 7.19 -8.48
N ALA A 32 -9.82 6.04 -7.80
CA ALA A 32 -9.09 5.91 -6.54
C ALA A 32 -7.59 6.15 -6.75
N LYS A 33 -6.99 6.94 -5.88
CA LYS A 33 -5.55 7.22 -5.91
C LYS A 33 -4.80 5.98 -5.46
N VAL A 34 -3.94 5.46 -6.34
CA VAL A 34 -3.06 4.31 -6.04
C VAL A 34 -2.01 4.67 -4.99
N ASN A 35 -1.54 5.92 -5.02
CA ASN A 35 -0.56 6.45 -4.07
C ASN A 35 -1.11 7.73 -3.42
N PRO A 36 -2.09 7.65 -2.51
CA PRO A 36 -2.64 8.85 -1.89
C PRO A 36 -1.54 9.58 -1.10
N PRO A 37 -1.54 10.93 -1.08
CA PRO A 37 -0.50 11.70 -0.40
C PRO A 37 -0.43 11.37 1.09
N LEU A 38 0.78 11.13 1.59
CA LEU A 38 1.11 10.76 2.97
C LEU A 38 0.64 11.85 3.95
N PHE A 39 -0.62 11.80 4.36
CA PHE A 39 -1.10 12.58 5.49
C PHE A 39 -1.74 11.60 6.44
N THR A 40 -0.92 11.05 7.34
CA THR A 40 -1.46 10.58 8.61
C THR A 40 -2.15 11.75 9.29
N ALA A 41 -3.14 11.38 10.09
CA ALA A 41 -4.10 12.31 10.65
C ALA A 41 -3.42 13.56 11.24
N SER A 42 -4.10 14.71 11.11
CA SER A 42 -3.69 16.00 11.67
C SER A 42 -2.97 15.84 13.01
N PRO A 43 -1.95 16.65 13.35
CA PRO A 43 -1.27 16.60 14.65
C PRO A 43 -2.21 16.53 15.86
N LEU A 44 -3.43 17.07 15.71
CA LEU A 44 -4.52 17.01 16.69
C LEU A 44 -5.06 15.59 16.95
N HIS A 45 -5.15 14.76 15.91
CA HIS A 45 -5.59 13.36 16.00
C HIS A 45 -4.52 12.49 16.65
N GLU A 46 -3.25 12.76 16.34
CA GLU A 46 -2.10 12.12 16.97
C GLU A 46 -2.05 12.48 18.47
N ALA A 47 -2.32 13.74 18.83
CA ALA A 47 -2.44 14.18 20.22
C ALA A 47 -3.59 13.47 20.97
N CYS A 48 -4.77 13.34 20.37
CA CYS A 48 -5.93 12.68 21.03
C CYS A 48 -5.72 11.17 21.23
N MET A 49 -4.97 10.50 20.36
CA MET A 49 -4.63 9.08 20.50
C MET A 49 -3.42 8.82 21.42
N SER A 50 -2.59 9.84 21.68
CA SER A 50 -1.31 9.72 22.42
C SER A 50 -1.43 9.50 23.94
N GLY A 51 -2.65 9.40 24.49
CA GLY A 51 -2.88 9.14 25.91
C GLY A 51 -2.49 7.74 26.42
N ALA A 52 -2.12 6.80 25.53
CA ALA A 52 -1.63 5.48 25.93
C ALA A 52 -0.67 4.86 24.91
N LYS A 53 0.62 4.78 25.29
CA LYS A 53 1.69 3.94 24.71
C LYS A 53 2.22 4.27 23.31
N VAL A 54 3.24 5.15 23.32
CA VAL A 54 4.52 5.26 22.59
C VAL A 54 4.98 4.27 21.48
N ASN A 55 4.16 3.41 20.86
CA ASN A 55 4.63 2.56 19.75
C ASN A 55 3.57 2.11 18.74
N ALA A 56 2.45 2.84 18.61
CA ALA A 56 1.47 2.58 17.55
C ALA A 56 1.79 3.39 16.28
N ALA A 57 2.96 3.13 15.68
CA ALA A 57 3.25 3.59 14.32
C ALA A 57 2.34 2.83 13.33
N LYS A 58 1.09 3.28 13.19
CA LYS A 58 0.13 2.72 12.22
C LYS A 58 0.62 3.02 10.78
N LEU A 59 1.39 2.06 10.28
CA LEU A 59 1.52 1.57 8.90
C LEU A 59 1.25 2.62 7.80
N HIS A 60 2.29 3.33 7.36
CA HIS A 60 2.30 4.00 6.05
C HIS A 60 2.47 2.99 4.89
N GLU A 61 1.81 1.85 4.99
CA GLU A 61 1.88 0.80 3.99
C GLU A 61 0.95 1.14 2.82
N THR A 62 1.47 1.09 1.60
CA THR A 62 0.68 1.26 0.38
C THR A 62 -0.01 -0.05 -0.01
N ALA A 63 -0.97 0.02 -0.95
CA ALA A 63 -1.59 -1.17 -1.55
C ALA A 63 -0.56 -2.20 -2.04
N LEU A 64 0.59 -1.75 -2.58
CA LEU A 64 1.68 -2.63 -3.02
C LEU A 64 2.37 -3.37 -1.86
N HIS A 65 2.47 -2.78 -0.66
CA HIS A 65 3.00 -3.48 0.52
C HIS A 65 2.07 -4.63 0.93
N HIS A 66 0.76 -4.39 0.91
CA HIS A 66 -0.23 -5.44 1.18
C HIS A 66 -0.16 -6.54 0.13
N ALA A 67 -0.11 -6.19 -1.15
CA ALA A 67 0.02 -7.14 -2.26
C ALA A 67 1.26 -8.04 -2.12
N ALA A 68 2.40 -7.46 -1.74
CA ALA A 68 3.63 -8.21 -1.47
C ALA A 68 3.47 -9.19 -0.29
N LYS A 69 2.88 -8.74 0.82
CA LYS A 69 2.64 -9.58 2.01
C LYS A 69 1.73 -10.77 1.75
N VAL A 70 0.68 -10.57 0.95
CA VAL A 70 -0.26 -11.64 0.57
C VAL A 70 0.24 -12.47 -0.61
N LYS A 71 1.44 -12.19 -1.14
CA LYS A 71 2.09 -12.90 -2.24
C LYS A 71 1.25 -12.94 -3.53
N ASN A 72 0.46 -11.90 -3.78
CA ASN A 72 -0.45 -11.83 -4.92
C ASN A 72 0.20 -11.07 -6.08
N LYS A 73 0.73 -11.83 -7.06
CA LYS A 73 1.39 -11.28 -8.25
C LYS A 73 0.43 -10.47 -9.11
N ASP A 74 -0.76 -10.98 -9.38
CA ASP A 74 -1.74 -10.33 -10.25
C ASP A 74 -2.18 -8.97 -9.67
N LEU A 75 -2.27 -8.89 -8.34
CA LEU A 75 -2.53 -7.63 -7.65
C LEU A 75 -1.37 -6.63 -7.79
N ILE A 76 -0.12 -7.10 -7.73
CA ILE A 76 1.06 -6.25 -7.96
C ILE A 76 1.01 -5.69 -9.38
N GLU A 77 0.82 -6.54 -10.38
CA GLU A 77 0.76 -6.14 -11.80
C GLU A 77 -0.32 -5.08 -12.01
N MET A 78 -1.53 -5.33 -11.51
CA MET A 78 -2.65 -4.38 -11.60
C MET A 78 -2.33 -3.04 -10.92
N LEU A 79 -1.82 -3.05 -9.68
CA LEU A 79 -1.52 -1.81 -8.98
C LEU A 79 -0.42 -1.01 -9.70
N VAL A 80 0.59 -1.67 -10.27
CA VAL A 80 1.64 -1.01 -11.05
C VAL A 80 1.10 -0.45 -12.37
N GLU A 81 0.24 -1.18 -13.08
CA GLU A 81 -0.44 -0.72 -14.30
C GLU A 81 -1.24 0.57 -14.07
N PHE A 82 -1.86 0.72 -12.90
CA PHE A 82 -2.57 1.93 -12.50
C PHE A 82 -1.67 3.00 -11.85
N GLY A 83 -0.35 2.88 -11.96
CA GLY A 83 0.62 3.89 -11.51
C GLY A 83 1.11 3.70 -10.08
N GLY A 84 1.00 2.50 -9.50
CA GLY A 84 1.51 2.17 -8.18
C GLY A 84 3.03 2.35 -8.09
N ASN A 85 3.47 3.03 -7.04
CA ASN A 85 4.90 3.30 -6.84
C ASN A 85 5.60 2.09 -6.20
N VAL A 86 6.32 1.31 -7.01
CA VAL A 86 7.14 0.16 -6.54
C VAL A 86 8.26 0.57 -5.58
N TYR A 87 8.64 1.86 -5.56
CA TYR A 87 9.67 2.41 -4.69
C TYR A 87 9.13 3.08 -3.42
N ALA A 88 7.80 3.04 -3.18
CA ALA A 88 7.19 3.60 -1.99
C ALA A 88 7.84 3.03 -0.73
N ARG A 89 8.06 3.86 0.29
CA ARG A 89 8.63 3.42 1.57
C ARG A 89 7.60 3.53 2.68
N ASP A 90 7.46 2.47 3.46
CA ASP A 90 6.68 2.48 4.70
C ASP A 90 7.43 3.21 5.84
N ASN A 91 6.83 3.22 7.04
CA ASN A 91 7.43 3.80 8.25
C ASN A 91 8.71 3.13 8.73
N ARG A 92 9.02 1.94 8.23
CA ARG A 92 10.24 1.20 8.52
C ARG A 92 11.31 1.46 7.46
N GLY A 93 11.03 2.33 6.49
CA GLY A 93 11.89 2.60 5.35
C GLY A 93 11.91 1.46 4.32
N LYS A 94 11.01 0.48 4.45
CA LYS A 94 10.94 -0.71 3.58
C LYS A 94 10.09 -0.43 2.36
N ARG A 95 10.49 -1.00 1.23
CA ARG A 95 9.75 -1.04 -0.03
C ARG A 95 8.80 -2.24 -0.07
N PRO A 96 7.79 -2.25 -0.94
CA PRO A 96 6.96 -3.43 -1.18
C PRO A 96 7.78 -4.70 -1.44
N SER A 97 8.86 -4.62 -2.23
CA SER A 97 9.74 -5.76 -2.54
C SER A 97 10.42 -6.36 -1.30
N ASP A 98 10.68 -5.57 -0.24
CA ASP A 98 11.28 -6.03 1.02
C ASP A 98 10.35 -6.97 1.83
N TYR A 99 9.07 -7.06 1.46
CA TYR A 99 8.10 -7.99 2.04
C TYR A 99 7.91 -9.26 1.21
N SER A 100 8.59 -9.38 0.06
CA SER A 100 8.62 -10.58 -0.77
C SER A 100 9.77 -11.51 -0.40
N TRP A 101 9.61 -12.80 -0.67
CA TRP A 101 10.67 -13.78 -0.44
C TRP A 101 11.64 -13.74 -1.62
N PRO A 102 12.98 -13.85 -1.42
CA PRO A 102 13.93 -13.87 -2.52
C PRO A 102 13.58 -14.93 -3.57
N ASN A 103 13.71 -14.60 -4.85
CA ASN A 103 13.38 -15.45 -6.01
C ASN A 103 11.91 -15.89 -6.14
N SER A 104 10.99 -15.40 -5.31
CA SER A 104 9.56 -15.67 -5.44
C SER A 104 8.96 -15.00 -6.68
N PRO A 105 7.79 -15.45 -7.19
CA PRO A 105 7.11 -14.79 -8.30
C PRO A 105 6.84 -13.30 -8.05
N THR A 106 6.52 -12.91 -6.81
CA THR A 106 6.31 -11.50 -6.45
C THR A 106 7.62 -10.71 -6.41
N ALA A 107 8.71 -11.29 -5.91
CA ALA A 107 10.03 -10.64 -5.95
C ALA A 107 10.49 -10.39 -7.40
N LYS A 108 10.37 -11.41 -8.27
CA LYS A 108 10.68 -11.28 -9.70
C LYS A 108 9.78 -10.27 -10.41
N CYS A 109 8.51 -10.16 -9.99
CA CYS A 109 7.58 -9.17 -10.50
C CYS A 109 8.04 -7.74 -10.14
N PHE A 110 8.44 -7.49 -8.89
CA PHE A 110 9.02 -6.22 -8.50
C PHE A 110 10.33 -5.93 -9.24
N GLU A 111 11.28 -6.88 -9.30
CA GLU A 111 12.54 -6.74 -10.04
C GLU A 111 12.29 -6.36 -11.51
N TYR A 112 11.30 -7.00 -12.15
CA TYR A 112 10.90 -6.68 -13.52
C TYR A 112 10.47 -5.21 -13.66
N TYR A 113 9.55 -4.74 -12.81
CA TYR A 113 9.08 -3.35 -12.87
C TYR A 113 10.12 -2.32 -12.44
N GLU A 114 10.98 -2.66 -11.47
CA GLU A 114 12.10 -1.80 -11.05
C GLU A 114 13.11 -1.61 -12.20
N SER A 115 13.41 -2.67 -12.97
CA SER A 115 14.32 -2.60 -14.12
C SER A 115 13.78 -1.86 -15.34
N LYS A 116 12.46 -1.65 -15.43
CA LYS A 116 11.77 -1.06 -16.58
C LYS A 116 11.53 0.46 -16.43
N LEU A 117 11.78 1.00 -15.25
CA LEU A 117 11.55 2.41 -14.87
C LEU A 117 12.85 3.22 -14.74
N ILE A 118 13.98 2.65 -15.17
CA ILE A 118 15.30 3.28 -15.36
C ILE A 118 15.58 3.48 -16.85
#